data_AF-A0A7W2QLD9-F1
#
_entry.id   AF-A0A7W2QLD9-F1
#
_cell.length_a   1.000
_cell.length_b   1.000
_cell.length_c   1.000
_cell.angle_alpha   90.00
_cell.angle_beta   90.00
_cell.angle_gamma   90.00
#
_symmetry.space_group_name_H-M   'P 1'
#
loop_
_entity.id
_entity.type
_entity.pdbx_description
1 polymer ?
#
loop_
_entity_poly.entity_id
_entity_poly.type
_entity_poly.pdbx_seq_one_letter_code
_entity_poly.pdbx_strand_id
1 'polypeptide(L)'
;MIPGEIQVAAGDIELNVGRETVSVSVANHGDRPVQVGSHYHFYEVNDALMFDRELTRGFRLDIPAGTAVRFEPGQSRTVQLVAYAGKREVYGFQGKVMGALEGRA
;
A
#
# COMPACT_ATOMS: atom_id res chain seq x y z
N MET A 1 -13.60 21.57 -33.65
CA MET A 1 -12.16 21.37 -33.43
C MET A 1 -11.87 21.81 -32.01
N ILE A 2 -11.37 20.90 -31.16
CA ILE A 2 -11.10 21.16 -29.74
C ILE A 2 -9.59 20.96 -29.52
N PRO A 3 -8.78 22.04 -29.50
CA PRO A 3 -7.35 21.93 -29.23
C PRO A 3 -7.10 21.28 -27.86
N GLY A 4 -6.34 20.19 -27.84
CA GLY A 4 -5.99 19.49 -26.60
C GLY A 4 -7.01 18.47 -26.11
N GLU A 5 -8.03 18.13 -26.92
CA GLU A 5 -8.92 17.02 -26.56
C GLU A 5 -8.16 15.70 -26.47
N ILE A 6 -8.46 14.92 -25.44
CA ILE A 6 -7.92 13.56 -25.26
C ILE A 6 -9.05 12.59 -25.60
N GLN A 7 -8.86 11.85 -26.68
CA GLN A 7 -9.74 10.74 -27.05
C GLN A 7 -9.06 9.44 -26.59
N VAL A 8 -9.51 8.90 -25.46
CA VAL A 8 -8.97 7.66 -24.91
C VAL A 8 -9.56 6.45 -25.63
N ALA A 9 -8.79 5.36 -25.70
CA ALA A 9 -9.32 4.07 -26.10
C ALA A 9 -10.36 3.57 -25.08
N ALA A 10 -11.31 2.76 -25.52
CA ALA A 10 -12.24 2.10 -24.63
C ALA A 10 -11.54 1.00 -23.80
N GLY A 11 -12.07 0.73 -22.61
CA GLY A 11 -11.58 -0.30 -21.69
C GLY A 11 -11.00 0.26 -20.41
N ASP A 12 -10.48 -0.63 -19.57
CA ASP A 12 -9.88 -0.33 -18.27
C ASP A 12 -8.40 -0.72 -18.25
N ILE A 13 -7.61 -0.04 -17.41
CA ILE A 13 -6.21 -0.37 -17.16
C ILE A 13 -6.13 -1.11 -15.83
N GLU A 14 -5.84 -2.41 -15.89
CA GLU A 14 -5.57 -3.20 -14.70
C GLU A 14 -4.19 -2.84 -14.12
N LEU A 15 -4.13 -2.60 -12.82
CA LEU A 15 -2.91 -2.22 -12.11
C LEU A 15 -2.27 -3.44 -11.45
N ASN A 16 -0.94 -3.45 -11.35
CA ASN A 16 -0.15 -4.45 -10.63
C ASN A 16 -0.40 -5.92 -11.05
N VAL A 17 -0.77 -6.15 -12.32
CA VAL A 17 -1.08 -7.46 -12.89
C VAL A 17 -0.03 -8.52 -12.55
N GLY A 18 -0.50 -9.69 -12.15
CA GLY A 18 0.33 -10.88 -11.90
C GLY A 18 1.15 -10.84 -10.61
N ARG A 19 0.93 -9.85 -9.74
CA ARG A 19 1.63 -9.78 -8.44
C ARG A 19 0.84 -10.44 -7.34
N GLU A 20 1.56 -11.00 -6.37
CA GLU A 20 0.96 -11.54 -5.14
C GLU A 20 0.23 -10.43 -4.38
N THR A 21 -0.98 -10.74 -3.91
CA THR A 21 -1.78 -9.82 -3.08
C THR A 21 -2.21 -10.50 -1.79
N VAL A 22 -2.46 -9.69 -0.76
CA VAL A 22 -2.99 -10.12 0.54
C VAL A 22 -4.02 -9.13 1.04
N SER A 23 -5.11 -9.63 1.61
CA SER A 23 -6.16 -8.81 2.24
C SER A 23 -5.96 -8.77 3.74
N VAL A 24 -5.94 -7.57 4.32
CA VAL A 24 -5.63 -7.36 5.73
C VAL A 24 -6.66 -6.42 6.36
N SER A 25 -7.22 -6.82 7.50
CA SER A 25 -8.08 -5.95 8.32
C SER A 25 -7.22 -5.04 9.18
N VAL A 26 -7.43 -3.73 9.06
CA VAL A 26 -6.62 -2.70 9.71
C VAL A 26 -7.53 -1.78 10.52
N ALA A 27 -7.22 -1.60 11.80
CA ALA A 27 -7.95 -0.71 12.70
C ALA A 27 -7.06 0.42 13.21
N ASN A 28 -7.56 1.67 13.20
CA ASN A 28 -6.87 2.80 13.80
C ASN A 28 -7.29 2.96 15.27
N HIS A 29 -6.40 2.60 16.19
CA HIS A 29 -6.62 2.77 17.63
C HIS A 29 -6.11 4.11 18.17
N GLY A 30 -5.57 4.97 17.29
CA GLY A 30 -5.15 6.32 17.63
C GLY A 30 -6.33 7.29 17.73
N ASP A 31 -6.04 8.47 18.30
CA ASP A 31 -6.97 9.60 18.43
C ASP A 31 -6.93 10.56 17.23
N ARG A 32 -6.05 10.30 16.26
CA ARG A 32 -5.82 11.11 15.06
C ARG A 32 -5.96 10.27 13.81
N PRO A 33 -6.41 10.88 12.70
CA PRO A 33 -6.49 10.19 11.44
C PRO A 33 -5.11 9.83 10.91
N VAL A 34 -5.00 8.67 10.27
CA VAL A 34 -3.78 8.20 9.61
C VAL A 34 -4.07 7.99 8.13
N GLN A 35 -3.19 8.49 7.27
CA GLN A 35 -3.28 8.30 5.83
C GLN A 35 -2.02 7.61 5.31
N VAL A 36 -2.19 6.51 4.59
CA VAL A 36 -1.10 5.67 4.07
C VAL A 36 -1.09 5.73 2.55
N GLY A 37 0.04 6.14 1.97
CA GLY A 37 0.22 6.26 0.53
C GLY A 37 0.48 4.93 -0.19
N SER A 38 0.21 4.92 -1.50
CA SER A 38 0.32 3.74 -2.38
C SER A 38 1.65 2.97 -2.32
N HIS A 39 2.78 3.63 -2.07
CA HIS A 39 4.13 3.04 -2.14
C HIS A 39 4.88 2.96 -0.81
N TYR A 40 4.22 3.32 0.30
CA TYR A 40 4.81 3.18 1.63
C TYR A 40 4.87 1.70 2.03
N HIS A 41 5.95 1.28 2.69
CA HIS A 41 6.07 -0.12 3.13
C HIS A 41 5.05 -0.41 4.23
N PHE A 42 4.04 -1.22 3.92
CA PHE A 42 2.84 -1.31 4.77
C PHE A 42 3.16 -1.86 6.18
N TYR A 43 4.18 -2.70 6.29
CA TYR A 43 4.75 -3.17 7.57
C TYR A 43 5.15 -2.05 8.52
N GLU A 44 5.62 -0.93 7.98
CA GLU A 44 6.22 0.19 8.71
C GLU A 44 5.25 1.37 8.89
N VAL A 45 3.96 1.20 8.60
CA VAL A 45 2.98 2.26 8.84
C VAL A 45 2.83 2.53 10.34
N ASN A 46 2.22 3.67 10.66
CA ASN A 46 2.01 4.15 12.03
C ASN A 46 1.61 3.04 13.01
N ASP A 47 2.24 3.03 14.19
CA ASP A 47 2.03 2.00 15.22
C ASP A 47 0.62 2.04 15.85
N ALA A 48 -0.11 3.15 15.71
CA ALA A 48 -1.52 3.24 16.09
C ALA A 48 -2.45 2.40 15.20
N LEU A 49 -1.98 1.95 14.03
CA LEU A 49 -2.71 1.00 13.19
C LEU A 49 -2.44 -0.44 13.67
N MET A 50 -3.52 -1.11 14.08
CA MET A 50 -3.52 -2.50 14.52
C MET A 50 -3.95 -3.43 13.40
N PHE A 51 -3.08 -4.40 13.08
CA PHE A 51 -3.26 -5.44 12.08
C PHE A 51 -2.15 -6.48 12.26
N ASP A 52 -2.23 -7.62 11.56
CA ASP A 52 -1.15 -8.60 11.51
C ASP A 52 0.01 -8.06 10.67
N ARG A 53 1.06 -7.55 11.33
CA ARG A 53 2.20 -6.92 10.65
C ARG A 53 3.01 -7.91 9.84
N GLU A 54 3.24 -9.11 10.34
CA GLU A 54 4.13 -10.05 9.66
C GLU A 54 3.60 -10.45 8.27
N LEU A 55 2.28 -10.48 8.09
CA LEU A 55 1.65 -10.70 6.78
C LEU A 55 1.89 -9.57 5.75
N THR A 56 2.32 -8.38 6.18
CA THR A 56 2.46 -7.20 5.30
C THR A 56 3.90 -6.84 4.99
N ARG A 57 4.86 -7.61 5.51
CA ARG A 57 6.28 -7.42 5.23
C ARG A 57 6.56 -7.64 3.75
N GLY A 58 7.07 -6.59 3.10
CA GLY A 58 7.33 -6.57 1.67
C GLY A 58 6.11 -6.26 0.79
N PHE A 59 5.04 -5.74 1.38
CA PHE A 59 3.83 -5.33 0.67
C PHE A 59 3.57 -3.81 0.78
N ARG A 60 2.82 -3.28 -0.19
CA ARG A 60 2.31 -1.90 -0.23
C ARG A 60 0.83 -1.91 -0.60
N LEU A 61 0.11 -0.80 -0.46
CA LEU A 61 -1.30 -0.72 -0.86
C LEU A 61 -1.47 -1.00 -2.36
N ASP A 62 -2.45 -1.86 -2.69
CA ASP A 62 -2.81 -2.18 -4.07
C ASP A 62 -3.82 -1.17 -4.63
N ILE A 63 -3.34 0.05 -4.82
CA ILE A 63 -4.14 1.20 -5.27
C ILE A 63 -3.40 1.97 -6.36
N PRO A 64 -4.06 2.85 -7.12
CA PRO A 64 -3.41 3.67 -8.13
C PRO A 64 -2.23 4.47 -7.56
N ALA A 65 -1.13 4.53 -8.31
CA ALA A 65 0.07 5.23 -7.89
C ALA A 65 -0.22 6.71 -7.54
N GLY A 66 0.36 7.20 -6.44
CA GLY A 66 0.13 8.55 -5.94
C GLY A 66 -1.13 8.74 -5.07
N THR A 67 -2.01 7.74 -5.00
CA THR A 67 -3.19 7.77 -4.11
C THR A 67 -2.87 7.23 -2.70
N ALA A 68 -3.85 7.30 -1.79
CA ALA A 68 -3.71 6.88 -0.41
C ALA A 68 -5.04 6.34 0.18
N VAL A 69 -4.92 5.53 1.23
CA VAL A 69 -6.05 5.09 2.07
C VAL A 69 -5.99 5.83 3.40
N ARG A 70 -7.14 6.36 3.83
CA ARG A 70 -7.32 7.09 5.08
C ARG A 70 -8.08 6.24 6.10
N PHE A 71 -7.60 6.27 7.34
CA PHE A 71 -8.18 5.62 8.51
C PHE A 71 -8.52 6.68 9.55
N GLU A 72 -9.81 6.91 9.79
CA GLU A 72 -10.28 7.78 10.87
C GLU A 72 -10.03 7.13 12.26
N PRO A 73 -9.98 7.92 13.35
CA PRO A 73 -9.91 7.36 14.70
C PRO A 73 -11.01 6.32 14.98
N GLY A 74 -10.63 5.15 15.48
CA GLY A 74 -11.55 4.04 15.77
C GLY A 74 -12.06 3.26 14.55
N GLN A 75 -11.70 3.67 13.32
CA GLN A 75 -12.15 3.00 12.11
C GLN A 75 -11.40 1.68 11.90
N SER A 76 -12.13 0.62 11.55
CA SER A 76 -11.59 -0.61 11.00
C SER A 76 -11.98 -0.76 9.53
N ARG A 77 -11.04 -1.20 8.69
CA ARG A 77 -11.26 -1.44 7.28
C ARG A 77 -10.33 -2.54 6.75
N THR A 78 -10.84 -3.39 5.89
CA THR A 78 -10.02 -4.31 5.10
C THR A 78 -9.41 -3.60 3.89
N VAL A 79 -8.11 -3.74 3.72
CA VAL A 79 -7.36 -3.23 2.56
C VAL A 79 -6.69 -4.37 1.81
N GLN A 80 -6.51 -4.21 0.51
CA GLN A 80 -5.71 -5.10 -0.31
C GLN A 80 -4.30 -4.54 -0.45
N LEU A 81 -3.32 -5.40 -0.26
CA LEU A 81 -1.91 -5.10 -0.42
C LEU A 81 -1.34 -5.92 -1.56
N VAL A 82 -0.31 -5.39 -2.21
CA VAL A 82 0.43 -6.03 -3.30
C VAL A 82 1.92 -6.07 -2.99
N ALA A 83 2.57 -7.17 -3.37
CA ALA A 83 3.99 -7.36 -3.13
C ALA A 83 4.85 -6.30 -3.83
N TYR A 84 5.91 -5.85 -3.15
CA TYR A 84 6.97 -5.09 -3.78
C TYR A 84 7.64 -5.92 -4.88
N ALA A 85 7.97 -5.23 -5.98
CA ALA A 85 8.74 -5.77 -7.08
C ALA A 85 10.15 -5.12 -7.10
N GLY A 86 10.89 -5.31 -8.19
CA GLY A 86 12.26 -4.79 -8.31
C GLY A 86 13.23 -5.55 -7.39
N LYS A 87 14.20 -4.84 -6.81
CA LYS A 87 15.21 -5.46 -5.92
C LYS A 87 14.68 -5.95 -4.58
N ARG A 88 13.45 -5.55 -4.21
CA ARG A 88 12.85 -5.86 -2.90
C ARG A 88 13.76 -5.48 -1.72
N GLU A 89 14.37 -4.29 -1.80
CA GLU A 89 15.15 -3.69 -0.72
C GLU A 89 14.42 -2.46 -0.17
N VAL A 90 14.36 -2.33 1.15
CA VAL A 90 13.62 -1.28 1.85
C VAL A 90 14.56 -0.51 2.77
N TYR A 91 14.70 0.78 2.53
CA TYR A 91 15.51 1.71 3.33
C TYR A 91 14.70 2.95 3.69
N GLY A 92 14.94 3.51 4.88
CA GLY A 92 14.19 4.66 5.41
C GLY A 92 12.94 4.23 6.18
N PHE A 93 11.79 4.84 5.87
CA PHE A 93 10.50 4.62 6.56
C PHE A 93 10.62 4.75 8.09
N GLN A 94 10.35 3.67 8.84
CA GLN A 94 10.56 3.64 10.30
C GLN A 94 11.89 2.97 10.68
N GLY A 95 12.72 2.61 9.70
CA GLY A 95 14.00 1.96 9.92
C GLY A 95 13.89 0.50 10.38
N LYS A 96 12.73 -0.15 10.21
CA LYS A 96 12.49 -1.51 10.72
C LYS A 96 13.09 -2.61 9.84
N VAL A 97 13.34 -2.32 8.55
CA VAL A 97 13.95 -3.28 7.60
C VAL A 97 15.38 -2.91 7.21
N MET A 98 15.60 -1.69 6.68
CA MET A 98 16.93 -1.17 6.32
C MET A 98 17.82 -2.11 5.49
N GLY A 99 17.25 -2.81 4.52
CA GLY A 99 17.97 -3.78 3.69
C GLY A 99 17.05 -4.60 2.79
N ALA A 100 17.60 -5.72 2.30
CA ALA A 100 16.85 -6.69 1.51
C ALA A 100 15.71 -7.31 2.33
N LEU A 101 14.55 -7.48 1.69
CA LEU A 101 13.46 -8.26 2.25
C LEU A 101 13.81 -9.74 2.14
N GLU A 102 13.94 -10.41 3.28
CA GLU A 102 14.13 -11.86 3.33
C GLU A 102 12.80 -12.56 2.99
N GLY A 103 12.82 -13.52 2.05
CA GLY A 103 11.73 -14.48 1.86
C GLY A 103 10.61 -14.12 0.88
N ARG A 104 10.14 -15.21 0.24
CA ARG A 104 9.18 -15.41 -0.87
C ARG A 104 9.49 -14.66 -2.18
N ALA A 105 10.09 -15.44 -3.10
CA ALA A 105 10.06 -15.24 -4.55
C ALA A 105 8.75 -15.76 -5.13
#